data_AF-A0A1C3JVU1-F1
#
_entry.id   AF-A0A1C3JVU1-F1
#
_cell.length_a   1.000
_cell.length_b   1.000
_cell.length_c   1.000
_cell.angle_alpha   90.00
_cell.angle_beta   90.00
_cell.angle_gamma   90.00
#
_symmetry.space_group_name_H-M   'P 1'
#
loop_
_entity.id
_entity.type
_entity.pdbx_description
1 polymer ?
#
loop_
_entity_poly.entity_id
_entity_poly.type
_entity_poly.pdbx_seq_one_letter_code
_entity_poly.pdbx_strand_id
1 'polypeptide(L)'
;MVQYLMSRYLGIDKQNEQYRQVSLILIYTISCICITTFYCFYNTVIFDFPRMFYIDLAGTLIGVAALYTLLGLKRVQLASLILMLMAGGIILLVLLERGNQKYSLAWVMVVPVMSIFLLGYLWGAVYSLVYLAIVAFLGKQGLLVWQPSPWDTGSFINVIAIYVLLFMFSCYFEASRRAAYKLLLQSNRKLALLASSDVLTGLRNRRSLEDYLLTHTDTQQYLAIIDVDDFKHINDHFGHNVGDDVLIALAAIMQDCVGDLGLVGRWGGEEFVVIYDASELSEFTRLLATLNHKVYQHSFGLTQPVSISIGGCVHIGSDYKASLRAADAALYDVKVSGKNAYKMAGE
;
A
#
# COMPACT_ATOMS: atom_id res chain seq x y z
N MET A 1 22.38 9.60 -8.45
CA MET A 1 23.38 8.55 -8.78
C MET A 1 22.76 7.15 -8.82
N VAL A 2 22.21 6.62 -7.72
CA VAL A 2 21.63 5.25 -7.67
C VAL A 2 20.60 4.99 -8.77
N GLN A 3 19.61 5.87 -8.93
CA GLN A 3 18.59 5.74 -9.98
C GLN A 3 19.18 5.71 -11.40
N TYR A 4 20.26 6.46 -11.65
CA TYR A 4 20.93 6.50 -12.94
C TYR A 4 21.68 5.19 -13.24
N LEU A 5 22.37 4.63 -12.24
CA LEU A 5 23.05 3.33 -12.39
C LEU A 5 22.05 2.20 -12.60
N MET A 6 20.94 2.23 -11.86
CA MET A 6 19.85 1.27 -11.98
C MET A 6 19.20 1.29 -13.37
N SER A 7 18.85 2.48 -13.88
CA SER A 7 18.23 2.58 -15.20
C SER A 7 19.21 2.23 -16.33
N ARG A 8 20.45 2.73 -16.26
CA ARG A 8 21.45 2.56 -17.34
C ARG A 8 21.97 1.13 -17.46
N TYR A 9 22.28 0.47 -16.35
CA TYR A 9 22.95 -0.84 -16.38
C TYR A 9 21.99 -2.01 -16.17
N LEU A 10 20.95 -1.82 -15.36
CA LEU A 10 20.03 -2.90 -14.98
C LEU A 10 18.69 -2.81 -15.69
N GLY A 11 18.32 -1.66 -16.27
CA GLY A 11 17.01 -1.45 -16.87
C GLY A 11 15.87 -1.49 -15.83
N ILE A 12 16.21 -1.28 -14.55
CA ILE A 12 15.26 -1.33 -13.44
C ILE A 12 14.87 0.10 -13.07
N ASP A 13 13.58 0.41 -13.19
CA ASP A 13 13.01 1.69 -12.78
C ASP A 13 12.42 1.61 -11.36
N LYS A 14 11.94 2.75 -10.83
CA LYS A 14 11.36 2.83 -9.49
C LYS A 14 10.06 2.02 -9.32
N GLN A 15 9.43 1.58 -10.42
CA GLN A 15 8.16 0.86 -10.41
C GLN A 15 8.39 -0.66 -10.36
N ASN A 16 9.58 -1.12 -10.76
CA ASN A 16 9.97 -2.52 -10.68
C ASN A 16 10.05 -3.01 -9.22
N GLU A 17 9.47 -4.20 -8.96
CA GLU A 17 9.43 -4.84 -7.65
C GLU A 17 10.83 -5.06 -7.04
N GLN A 18 11.81 -5.36 -7.89
CA GLN A 18 13.20 -5.60 -7.48
C GLN A 18 14.00 -4.31 -7.24
N TYR A 19 13.50 -3.15 -7.63
CA TYR A 19 14.24 -1.87 -7.55
C TYR A 19 14.80 -1.64 -6.15
N ARG A 20 13.98 -1.84 -5.11
CA ARG A 20 14.40 -1.58 -3.73
C ARG A 20 15.50 -2.50 -3.24
N GLN A 21 15.40 -3.78 -3.58
CA GLN A 21 16.40 -4.78 -3.19
C GLN A 21 17.72 -4.51 -3.90
N VAL A 22 17.66 -4.21 -5.20
CA VAL A 22 18.87 -4.00 -6.00
C VAL A 22 19.51 -2.63 -5.72
N SER A 23 18.71 -1.58 -5.48
CA SER A 23 19.22 -0.27 -5.04
C SER A 23 19.90 -0.37 -3.69
N LEU A 24 19.34 -1.22 -2.81
CA LEU A 24 19.93 -1.54 -1.52
C LEU A 24 21.31 -2.19 -1.75
N ILE A 25 21.39 -3.32 -2.45
CA ILE A 25 22.66 -4.04 -2.70
C ILE A 25 23.71 -3.12 -3.33
N LEU A 26 23.30 -2.26 -4.26
CA LEU A 26 24.19 -1.28 -4.89
C LEU A 26 24.77 -0.30 -3.88
N ILE A 27 23.94 0.29 -3.02
CA ILE A 27 24.39 1.22 -1.96
C ILE A 27 25.36 0.49 -1.02
N TYR A 28 25.00 -0.71 -0.54
CA TYR A 28 25.84 -1.49 0.37
C TYR A 28 27.19 -1.84 -0.27
N THR A 29 27.19 -2.26 -1.53
CA THR A 29 28.43 -2.60 -2.24
C THR A 29 29.36 -1.39 -2.34
N ILE A 30 28.82 -0.23 -2.71
CA ILE A 30 29.59 1.02 -2.78
C ILE A 30 30.10 1.43 -1.40
N SER A 31 29.26 1.37 -0.36
CA SER A 31 29.65 1.69 1.01
C SER A 31 30.79 0.79 1.51
N CYS A 32 30.71 -0.52 1.27
CA CYS A 32 31.76 -1.45 1.67
C CYS A 32 33.08 -1.17 0.94
N ILE A 33 33.05 -0.92 -0.38
CA ILE A 33 34.25 -0.55 -1.15
C ILE A 33 34.87 0.74 -0.58
N CYS A 34 34.06 1.75 -0.29
CA CYS A 34 34.56 3.01 0.29
C CYS A 34 35.20 2.79 1.67
N ILE A 35 34.55 1.99 2.53
CA ILE A 35 35.06 1.69 3.88
C ILE A 35 36.39 0.94 3.79
N THR A 36 36.47 -0.15 3.02
CA THR A 36 37.70 -0.93 2.90
C THR A 36 38.81 -0.12 2.26
N THR A 37 38.52 0.70 1.25
CA THR A 37 39.50 1.61 0.63
C THR A 37 40.02 2.65 1.62
N PHE A 38 39.13 3.21 2.45
CA PHE A 38 39.54 4.12 3.53
C PHE A 38 40.47 3.43 4.52
N TYR A 39 40.14 2.20 4.93
CA TYR A 39 40.97 1.44 5.86
C TYR A 39 42.32 0.99 5.26
N CYS A 40 42.41 0.73 3.95
CA CYS A 40 43.69 0.57 3.26
C CYS A 40 44.60 1.79 3.51
N PHE A 41 44.09 3.00 3.24
CA PHE A 41 44.85 4.24 3.43
C PHE A 41 45.19 4.48 4.92
N TYR A 42 44.22 4.28 5.80
CA TYR A 42 44.37 4.46 7.25
C TYR A 42 45.44 3.53 7.83
N ASN A 43 45.46 2.25 7.42
CA ASN A 43 46.39 1.26 7.92
C ASN A 43 47.81 1.43 7.34
N THR A 44 47.97 2.02 6.15
CA THR A 44 49.29 2.32 5.57
C THR A 44 49.90 3.62 6.07
N VAL A 45 49.10 4.69 6.20
CA VAL A 45 49.64 6.03 6.45
C VAL A 45 49.76 6.35 7.95
N ILE A 46 48.84 5.83 8.78
CA ILE A 46 48.74 6.26 10.18
C ILE A 46 49.34 5.24 11.16
N PHE A 47 49.22 3.94 10.87
CA PHE A 47 49.52 2.90 11.87
C PHE A 47 50.48 1.79 11.42
N ASP A 48 50.99 1.83 10.18
CA ASP A 48 51.93 0.85 9.59
C ASP A 48 51.63 -0.62 9.92
N PHE A 49 50.40 -1.07 9.62
CA PHE A 49 49.99 -2.46 9.79
C PHE A 49 49.90 -3.17 8.43
N PRO A 50 50.99 -3.78 7.93
CA PRO A 50 51.03 -4.32 6.57
C PRO A 50 50.02 -5.45 6.34
N ARG A 51 49.77 -6.29 7.35
CA ARG A 51 48.75 -7.37 7.26
C ARG A 51 47.34 -6.83 7.09
N MET A 52 47.00 -5.74 7.76
CA MET A 52 45.66 -5.13 7.65
C MET A 52 45.42 -4.50 6.29
N PHE A 53 46.45 -3.86 5.73
CA PHE A 53 46.38 -3.36 4.36
C PHE A 53 46.00 -4.47 3.36
N TYR A 54 46.60 -5.65 3.45
CA TYR A 54 46.27 -6.75 2.54
C TYR A 54 44.84 -7.28 2.74
N ILE A 55 44.34 -7.32 3.97
CA ILE A 55 42.95 -7.71 4.28
C ILE A 55 41.97 -6.71 3.66
N ASP A 56 42.19 -5.40 3.87
CA ASP A 56 41.32 -4.34 3.34
C ASP A 56 41.40 -4.23 1.81
N LEU A 57 42.59 -4.47 1.23
CA LEU A 57 42.78 -4.50 -0.22
C LEU A 57 42.01 -5.66 -0.85
N ALA A 58 42.13 -6.85 -0.26
CA ALA A 58 41.35 -8.01 -0.70
C ALA A 58 39.84 -7.73 -0.62
N GLY A 59 39.39 -7.10 0.47
CA GLY A 59 38.02 -6.65 0.62
C GLY A 59 37.56 -5.70 -0.47
N THR A 60 38.39 -4.70 -0.80
CA THR A 60 38.10 -3.74 -1.87
C THR A 60 37.96 -4.44 -3.22
N LEU A 61 38.87 -5.36 -3.55
CA LEU A 61 38.82 -6.13 -4.80
C LEU A 61 37.60 -7.04 -4.90
N ILE A 62 37.25 -7.74 -3.81
CA ILE A 62 36.04 -8.58 -3.76
C ILE A 62 34.78 -7.70 -3.86
N GLY A 63 34.76 -6.52 -3.25
CA GLY A 63 33.67 -5.56 -3.37
C GLY A 63 33.47 -5.09 -4.81
N VAL A 64 34.55 -4.79 -5.54
CA VAL A 64 34.50 -4.47 -6.97
C VAL A 64 33.98 -5.65 -7.79
N ALA A 65 34.40 -6.88 -7.47
CA ALA A 65 33.86 -8.09 -8.11
C ALA A 65 32.35 -8.28 -7.83
N ALA A 66 31.89 -7.98 -6.62
CA ALA A 66 30.46 -7.98 -6.27
C ALA A 66 29.70 -6.92 -7.07
N LEU A 67 30.27 -5.71 -7.23
CA LEU A 67 29.69 -4.63 -8.01
C LEU A 67 29.59 -5.00 -9.50
N TYR A 68 30.62 -5.64 -10.05
CA TYR A 68 30.60 -6.15 -11.42
C TYR A 68 29.58 -7.29 -11.60
N THR A 69 29.46 -8.18 -10.61
CA THR A 69 28.45 -9.24 -10.62
C THR A 69 27.03 -8.66 -10.61
N LEU A 70 26.84 -7.56 -9.88
CA LEU A 70 25.58 -6.83 -9.82
C LEU A 70 25.28 -6.11 -11.14
N LEU A 71 26.15 -5.21 -11.60
CA LEU A 71 25.88 -4.30 -12.71
C LEU A 71 26.18 -4.91 -14.09
N GLY A 72 27.23 -5.74 -14.19
CA GLY A 72 27.67 -6.38 -15.43
C GLY A 72 26.96 -7.71 -15.68
N LEU A 73 27.03 -8.63 -14.72
CA LEU A 73 26.43 -9.97 -14.87
C LEU A 73 24.93 -10.01 -14.51
N LYS A 74 24.38 -8.95 -13.91
CA LYS A 74 22.97 -8.84 -13.48
C LYS A 74 22.55 -9.96 -12.53
N ARG A 75 23.50 -10.57 -11.80
CA ARG A 75 23.24 -11.67 -10.86
C ARG A 75 23.12 -11.14 -9.43
N VAL A 76 21.92 -10.64 -9.11
CA VAL A 76 21.61 -9.98 -7.83
C VAL A 76 21.92 -10.86 -6.62
N GLN A 77 21.41 -12.10 -6.59
CA GLN A 77 21.62 -13.02 -5.45
C GLN A 77 23.09 -13.39 -5.25
N LEU A 78 23.83 -13.61 -6.34
CA LEU A 78 25.26 -13.92 -6.28
C LEU A 78 26.05 -12.72 -5.76
N ALA A 79 25.73 -11.51 -6.21
CA ALA A 79 26.34 -10.28 -5.69
C ALA A 79 26.09 -10.10 -4.18
N SER A 80 24.86 -10.33 -3.71
CA SER A 80 24.54 -10.30 -2.27
C SER A 80 25.36 -11.31 -1.47
N LEU A 81 25.51 -12.53 -1.98
CA LEU A 81 26.27 -13.59 -1.31
C LEU A 81 27.75 -13.23 -1.23
N ILE A 82 28.35 -12.79 -2.35
CA ILE A 82 29.76 -12.34 -2.39
C ILE A 82 29.98 -11.21 -1.39
N LEU A 83 29.09 -10.20 -1.38
CA LEU A 83 29.18 -9.06 -0.49
C LEU A 83 29.09 -9.47 0.99
N MET A 84 28.20 -10.42 1.33
CA MET A 84 28.05 -10.91 2.70
C MET A 84 29.24 -11.71 3.17
N LEU A 85 29.73 -12.64 2.36
CA LEU A 85 30.92 -13.43 2.66
C LEU A 85 32.15 -12.54 2.82
N MET A 86 32.28 -11.52 1.97
CA MET A 86 33.32 -10.51 2.08
C MET A 86 33.22 -9.72 3.39
N ALA A 87 32.08 -9.10 3.66
CA ALA A 87 31.90 -8.25 4.85
C ALA A 87 32.11 -9.04 6.14
N GLY A 88 31.49 -10.23 6.26
CA GLY A 88 31.68 -11.10 7.42
C GLY A 88 33.12 -11.62 7.53
N GLY A 89 33.71 -12.05 6.41
CA GLY A 89 35.09 -12.55 6.39
C GLY A 89 36.11 -11.52 6.82
N ILE A 90 36.01 -10.27 6.32
CA ILE A 90 36.90 -9.18 6.71
C ILE A 90 36.76 -8.89 8.21
N ILE A 91 35.53 -8.78 8.73
CA ILE A 91 35.31 -8.50 10.16
C ILE A 91 35.91 -9.61 11.03
N LEU A 92 35.78 -10.88 10.62
CA LEU A 92 36.40 -12.01 11.32
C LEU A 92 37.92 -11.97 11.26
N LEU A 93 38.51 -11.68 10.09
CA LEU A 93 39.97 -11.56 9.94
C LEU A 93 40.53 -10.40 10.78
N VAL A 94 39.83 -9.26 10.82
CA VAL A 94 40.18 -8.13 11.69
C VAL A 94 40.12 -8.55 13.16
N LEU A 95 39.09 -9.30 13.57
CA LEU A 95 38.96 -9.82 14.93
C LEU A 95 40.08 -10.79 15.31
N LEU A 96 40.50 -11.66 14.40
CA LEU A 96 41.58 -12.62 14.63
C LEU A 96 42.96 -11.94 14.76
N GLU A 97 43.23 -10.91 13.96
CA GLU A 97 44.52 -10.21 13.97
C GLU A 97 44.62 -9.14 15.07
N ARG A 98 43.52 -8.45 15.42
CA ARG A 98 43.52 -7.34 16.41
C ARG A 98 42.82 -7.64 17.73
N GLY A 99 42.08 -8.74 17.85
CA GLY A 99 41.17 -8.93 18.99
C GLY A 99 40.16 -7.79 19.06
N ASN A 100 40.00 -7.18 20.24
CA ASN A 100 39.13 -6.01 20.46
C ASN A 100 39.92 -4.69 20.59
N GLN A 101 41.17 -4.63 20.14
CA GLN A 101 41.87 -3.35 20.11
C GLN A 101 41.07 -2.34 19.29
N LYS A 102 40.96 -1.12 19.80
CA LYS A 102 40.22 -0.02 19.18
C LYS A 102 38.74 -0.32 18.94
N TYR A 103 38.11 -1.12 19.80
CA TYR A 103 36.69 -1.51 19.69
C TYR A 103 36.32 -2.20 18.36
N SER A 104 37.26 -2.92 17.73
CA SER A 104 37.01 -3.67 16.48
C SER A 104 35.88 -4.70 16.60
N LEU A 105 35.59 -5.24 17.79
CA LEU A 105 34.49 -6.18 17.99
C LEU A 105 33.13 -5.59 17.63
N ALA A 106 32.94 -4.27 17.78
CA ALA A 106 31.68 -3.61 17.51
C ALA A 106 31.22 -3.76 16.04
N TRP A 107 32.14 -4.03 15.11
CA TRP A 107 31.81 -4.32 13.70
C TRP A 107 30.93 -5.56 13.53
N VAL A 108 30.98 -6.52 14.46
CA VAL A 108 30.10 -7.70 14.47
C VAL A 108 28.62 -7.30 14.50
N MET A 109 28.28 -6.17 15.11
CA MET A 109 26.88 -5.69 15.24
C MET A 109 26.26 -5.30 13.89
N VAL A 110 27.08 -5.05 12.87
CA VAL A 110 26.63 -4.67 11.53
C VAL A 110 26.10 -5.89 10.76
N VAL A 111 26.62 -7.08 11.04
CA VAL A 111 26.37 -8.31 10.26
C VAL A 111 24.90 -8.77 10.29
N PRO A 112 24.19 -8.77 11.44
CA PRO A 112 22.78 -9.15 11.47
C PRO A 112 21.90 -8.23 10.63
N VAL A 113 22.17 -6.94 10.65
CA VAL A 113 21.45 -5.96 9.83
C VAL A 113 21.70 -6.26 8.35
N MET A 114 22.96 -6.35 7.94
CA MET A 114 23.31 -6.58 6.53
C MET A 114 22.77 -7.90 5.98
N SER A 115 22.90 -9.00 6.72
CA SER A 115 22.54 -10.33 6.24
C SER A 115 21.04 -10.49 5.97
N ILE A 116 20.17 -9.98 6.86
CA ILE A 116 18.71 -10.03 6.68
C ILE A 116 18.29 -9.25 5.43
N PHE A 117 18.93 -8.10 5.18
CA PHE A 117 18.58 -7.27 4.02
C PHE A 117 19.14 -7.81 2.69
N LEU A 118 20.32 -8.43 2.70
CA LEU A 118 21.00 -8.87 1.47
C LEU A 118 20.61 -10.29 1.05
N LEU A 119 20.41 -11.20 2.01
CA LEU A 119 20.07 -12.62 1.78
C LEU A 119 18.59 -12.93 1.99
N GLY A 120 17.81 -11.97 2.49
CA GLY A 120 16.42 -12.16 2.90
C GLY A 120 16.28 -12.69 4.32
N TYR A 121 15.05 -12.72 4.84
CA TYR A 121 14.78 -13.01 6.25
C TYR A 121 15.32 -14.38 6.69
N LEU A 122 15.02 -15.44 5.95
CA LEU A 122 15.40 -16.81 6.35
C LEU A 122 16.91 -17.02 6.27
N TRP A 123 17.50 -16.86 5.09
CA TRP A 123 18.94 -17.10 4.89
C TRP A 123 19.81 -16.08 5.61
N GLY A 124 19.35 -14.84 5.75
CA GLY A 124 20.02 -13.82 6.56
C GLY A 124 20.00 -14.13 8.05
N ALA A 125 18.89 -14.64 8.59
CA ALA A 125 18.83 -15.09 9.98
C ALA A 125 19.75 -16.31 10.23
N VAL A 126 19.73 -17.30 9.33
CA VAL A 126 20.65 -18.45 9.41
C VAL A 126 22.11 -17.97 9.38
N TYR A 127 22.47 -17.10 8.42
CA TYR A 127 23.81 -16.53 8.34
C TYR A 127 24.19 -15.80 9.63
N SER A 128 23.29 -14.98 10.18
CA SER A 128 23.51 -14.24 11.44
C SER A 128 23.78 -15.15 12.62
N LEU A 129 23.00 -16.23 12.76
CA LEU A 129 23.13 -17.18 13.86
C LEU A 129 24.45 -17.97 13.75
N VAL A 130 24.79 -18.42 12.54
CA VAL A 130 26.08 -19.07 12.29
C VAL A 130 27.23 -18.12 12.58
N TYR A 131 27.13 -16.88 12.12
CA TYR A 131 28.14 -15.84 12.37
C TYR A 131 28.31 -15.54 13.87
N LEU A 132 27.20 -15.43 14.62
CA LEU A 132 27.22 -15.26 16.06
C LEU A 132 27.87 -16.45 16.77
N ALA A 133 27.58 -17.68 16.34
CA ALA A 133 28.20 -18.89 16.90
C ALA A 133 29.72 -18.91 16.68
N ILE A 134 30.20 -18.50 15.50
CA ILE A 134 31.63 -18.37 15.20
C ILE A 134 32.27 -17.31 16.11
N VAL A 135 31.67 -16.12 16.21
CA VAL A 135 32.20 -15.04 17.06
C VAL A 135 32.21 -15.46 18.54
N ALA A 136 31.16 -16.14 19.01
CA ALA A 136 31.07 -16.65 20.38
C ALA A 136 32.15 -17.71 20.67
N PHE A 137 32.41 -18.60 19.71
CA PHE A 137 33.49 -19.59 19.80
C PHE A 137 34.87 -18.94 19.87
N LEU A 138 35.15 -17.96 19.00
CA LEU A 138 36.40 -17.19 19.02
C LEU A 138 36.57 -16.42 20.33
N GLY A 139 35.49 -15.78 20.80
CA GLY A 139 35.47 -15.11 22.10
C GLY A 139 35.76 -16.06 23.26
N LYS A 140 35.21 -17.29 23.20
CA LYS A 140 35.50 -18.34 24.19
C LYS A 140 36.97 -18.76 24.20
N GLN A 141 37.62 -18.85 23.04
CA GLN A 141 39.04 -19.17 22.96
C GLN A 141 39.95 -18.04 23.48
N GLY A 142 39.52 -16.78 23.34
CA GLY A 142 40.27 -15.59 23.80
C GLY A 142 40.05 -15.18 25.26
N LEU A 143 39.18 -15.89 26.02
CA LEU A 143 38.67 -15.50 27.34
C LEU A 143 39.72 -15.40 28.47
N LEU A 144 40.96 -15.84 28.28
CA LEU A 144 41.95 -15.84 29.36
C LEU A 144 42.73 -14.51 29.49
N VAL A 145 42.86 -13.71 28.42
CA VAL A 145 43.42 -12.34 28.47
C VAL A 145 42.79 -11.48 27.37
N TRP A 146 41.65 -10.85 27.66
CA TRP A 146 41.05 -9.90 26.73
C TRP A 146 41.69 -8.52 26.91
N GLN A 147 42.26 -7.96 25.84
CA GLN A 147 42.97 -6.68 25.92
C GLN A 147 42.00 -5.51 26.17
N PRO A 148 42.27 -4.64 27.17
CA PRO A 148 41.52 -3.40 27.33
C PRO A 148 41.76 -2.51 26.10
N SER A 149 40.70 -1.87 25.59
CA SER A 149 40.82 -0.90 24.49
C SER A 149 40.87 0.52 25.06
N PRO A 150 41.95 1.28 24.89
CA PRO A 150 41.99 2.69 25.28
C PRO A 150 41.05 3.50 24.37
N TRP A 151 40.53 4.61 24.88
CA TRP A 151 39.75 5.56 24.09
C TRP A 151 40.68 6.48 23.28
N ASP A 152 41.25 5.94 22.21
CA ASP A 152 42.13 6.65 21.29
C ASP A 152 41.40 7.09 20.00
N THR A 153 42.08 7.84 19.13
CA THR A 153 41.51 8.31 17.86
C THR A 153 41.00 7.16 16.98
N GLY A 154 41.66 6.00 17.01
CA GLY A 154 41.22 4.84 16.25
C GLY A 154 39.92 4.22 16.76
N SER A 155 39.77 4.13 18.08
CA SER A 155 38.51 3.73 18.72
C SER A 155 37.36 4.65 18.34
N PHE A 156 37.60 5.97 18.37
CA PHE A 156 36.62 6.97 17.98
C PHE A 156 36.18 6.83 16.52
N ILE A 157 37.14 6.62 15.60
CA ILE A 157 36.85 6.40 14.16
C ILE A 157 35.98 5.15 13.97
N ASN A 158 36.30 4.03 14.63
CA ASN A 158 35.54 2.78 14.48
C ASN A 158 34.09 2.94 14.98
N VAL A 159 33.91 3.55 16.15
CA VAL A 159 32.56 3.77 16.72
C VAL A 159 31.74 4.69 15.82
N ILE A 160 32.33 5.78 15.31
CA ILE A 160 31.64 6.68 14.36
C ILE A 160 31.31 5.96 13.06
N ALA A 161 32.24 5.20 12.49
CA ALA A 161 32.02 4.48 11.24
C ALA A 161 30.84 3.51 11.35
N ILE A 162 30.78 2.73 12.45
CA ILE A 162 29.68 1.81 12.72
C ILE A 162 28.36 2.57 12.92
N TYR A 163 28.36 3.64 13.71
CA TYR A 163 27.17 4.44 13.97
C TYR A 163 26.62 5.06 12.67
N VAL A 164 27.47 5.70 11.88
CA VAL A 164 27.10 6.30 10.58
C VAL A 164 26.53 5.23 9.65
N LEU A 165 27.16 4.05 9.60
CA LEU A 165 26.70 2.94 8.76
C LEU A 165 25.29 2.45 9.17
N LEU A 166 25.08 2.20 10.47
CA LEU A 166 23.77 1.78 11.01
C LEU A 166 22.70 2.87 10.87
N PHE A 167 23.08 4.15 11.05
CA PHE A 167 22.19 5.28 10.86
C PHE A 167 21.75 5.42 9.41
N MET A 168 22.70 5.35 8.47
CA MET A 168 22.41 5.34 7.03
C MET A 168 21.47 4.21 6.64
N PHE A 169 21.64 3.01 7.22
CA PHE A 169 20.71 1.90 7.02
C PHE A 169 19.32 2.18 7.55
N SER A 170 19.23 2.73 8.76
CA SER A 170 17.95 3.07 9.38
C SER A 170 17.20 4.13 8.57
N CYS A 171 17.89 5.18 8.10
CA CYS A 171 17.31 6.22 7.26
C CYS A 171 16.86 5.69 5.89
N TYR A 172 17.68 4.86 5.24
CA TYR A 172 17.32 4.26 3.96
C TYR A 172 16.11 3.34 4.09
N PHE A 173 16.07 2.51 5.14
CA PHE A 173 14.95 1.62 5.43
C PHE A 173 13.67 2.41 5.63
N GLU A 174 13.70 3.45 6.47
CA GLU A 174 12.56 4.29 6.74
C GLU A 174 12.03 4.98 5.46
N ALA A 175 12.92 5.53 4.64
CA ALA A 175 12.57 6.14 3.37
C ALA A 175 11.94 5.13 2.39
N SER A 176 12.53 3.94 2.28
CA SER A 176 12.04 2.86 1.42
C SER A 176 10.66 2.35 1.86
N ARG A 177 10.46 2.18 3.18
CA ARG A 177 9.19 1.78 3.78
C ARG A 177 8.09 2.81 3.54
N ARG A 178 8.39 4.10 3.70
CA ARG A 178 7.44 5.19 3.42
C ARG A 178 7.04 5.23 1.94
N ALA A 179 7.99 5.03 1.03
CA ALA A 179 7.68 4.95 -0.40
C ALA A 179 6.77 3.76 -0.72
N ALA A 180 7.01 2.59 -0.08
CA ALA A 180 6.14 1.41 -0.19
C ALA A 180 4.71 1.70 0.25
N TYR A 181 4.57 2.29 1.42
CA TYR A 181 3.28 2.58 2.01
C TYR A 181 2.46 3.56 1.16
N LYS A 182 3.11 4.59 0.59
CA LYS A 182 2.44 5.54 -0.32
C LYS A 182 1.90 4.87 -1.57
N LEU A 183 2.69 4.00 -2.21
CA LEU A 183 2.24 3.25 -3.40
C LEU A 183 1.07 2.32 -3.05
N LEU A 184 1.14 1.64 -1.90
CA LEU A 184 0.05 0.79 -1.43
C LEU A 184 -1.26 1.57 -1.25
N LEU A 185 -1.19 2.74 -0.60
CA LEU A 185 -2.36 3.62 -0.42
C LEU A 185 -2.92 4.11 -1.76
N GLN A 186 -2.07 4.48 -2.72
CA GLN A 186 -2.51 4.89 -4.06
C GLN A 186 -3.21 3.74 -4.79
N SER A 187 -2.65 2.53 -4.73
CA SER A 187 -3.27 1.34 -5.33
C SER A 187 -4.62 1.04 -4.69
N ASN A 188 -4.72 1.09 -3.36
CA ASN A 188 -5.98 0.89 -2.65
C ASN A 188 -7.03 1.94 -3.00
N ARG A 189 -6.64 3.21 -3.15
CA ARG A 189 -7.56 4.26 -3.62
C ARG A 189 -8.05 3.98 -5.03
N LYS A 190 -7.16 3.55 -5.94
CA LYS A 190 -7.56 3.20 -7.31
C LYS A 190 -8.51 2.00 -7.33
N LEU A 191 -8.26 0.98 -6.51
CA LEU A 191 -9.17 -0.16 -6.35
C LEU A 191 -10.52 0.27 -5.78
N ALA A 192 -10.53 1.17 -4.78
CA ALA A 192 -11.76 1.71 -4.22
C ALA A 192 -12.57 2.52 -5.26
N LEU A 193 -11.89 3.31 -6.11
CA LEU A 193 -12.53 4.03 -7.21
C LEU A 193 -13.07 3.09 -8.30
N LEU A 194 -12.35 2.03 -8.64
CA LEU A 194 -12.83 1.01 -9.57
C LEU A 194 -14.02 0.23 -8.99
N ALA A 195 -14.06 0.08 -7.67
CA ALA A 195 -15.17 -0.47 -6.92
C ALA A 195 -16.18 0.61 -6.49
N SER A 196 -16.35 1.70 -7.25
CA SER A 196 -17.36 2.74 -6.96
C SER A 196 -18.73 2.47 -7.58
N SER A 197 -18.80 1.52 -8.51
CA SER A 197 -20.04 1.11 -9.16
C SER A 197 -20.55 -0.23 -8.65
N ASP A 198 -21.86 -0.42 -8.74
CA ASP A 198 -22.51 -1.72 -8.62
C ASP A 198 -22.25 -2.53 -9.89
N VAL A 199 -21.86 -3.80 -9.73
CA VAL A 199 -21.41 -4.65 -10.85
C VAL A 199 -22.57 -5.02 -11.77
N LEU A 200 -23.78 -5.16 -11.22
CA LEU A 200 -24.95 -5.54 -12.02
C LEU A 200 -25.50 -4.35 -12.81
N THR A 201 -25.74 -3.24 -12.12
CA THR A 201 -26.49 -2.11 -12.70
C THR A 201 -25.59 -1.03 -13.31
N GLY A 202 -24.29 -1.03 -13.01
CA GLY A 202 -23.35 0.02 -13.42
C GLY A 202 -23.53 1.36 -12.68
N LEU A 203 -24.58 1.51 -11.89
CA LEU A 203 -24.84 2.67 -11.04
C LEU A 203 -23.77 2.84 -9.97
N ARG A 204 -23.76 3.98 -9.27
CA ARG A 204 -22.93 4.12 -8.06
C ARG A 204 -23.35 3.09 -7.02
N ASN A 205 -22.40 2.55 -6.27
CA ASN A 205 -22.75 1.71 -5.13
C ASN A 205 -23.03 2.56 -3.89
N ARG A 206 -23.60 1.91 -2.86
CA ARG A 206 -23.86 2.49 -1.54
C ARG A 206 -22.69 3.31 -0.99
N ARG A 207 -21.47 2.76 -1.01
CA ARG A 207 -20.28 3.45 -0.49
C ARG A 207 -20.03 4.78 -1.21
N SER A 208 -20.19 4.80 -2.53
CA SER A 208 -19.97 6.00 -3.33
C SER A 208 -21.03 7.08 -3.11
N LEU A 209 -22.26 6.68 -2.79
CA LEU A 209 -23.32 7.61 -2.38
C LEU A 209 -23.04 8.18 -0.99
N GLU A 210 -22.63 7.34 -0.02
CA GLU A 210 -22.24 7.77 1.32
C GLU A 210 -21.07 8.77 1.26
N ASP A 211 -20.03 8.47 0.47
CA ASP A 211 -18.87 9.35 0.27
C ASP A 211 -19.27 10.70 -0.36
N TYR A 212 -20.25 10.70 -1.29
CA TYR A 212 -20.76 11.93 -1.90
C TYR A 212 -21.50 12.81 -0.88
N LEU A 213 -22.42 12.23 -0.10
CA LEU A 213 -23.19 12.94 0.93
C LEU A 213 -22.29 13.49 2.06
N LEU A 214 -21.19 12.80 2.37
CA LEU A 214 -20.20 13.26 3.35
C LEU A 214 -19.34 14.43 2.84
N THR A 215 -19.25 14.63 1.53
CA THR A 215 -18.38 15.65 0.92
C THR A 215 -19.14 16.89 0.44
N HIS A 216 -20.45 16.80 0.22
CA HIS A 216 -21.29 17.88 -0.33
C HIS A 216 -22.30 18.41 0.71
N THR A 217 -21.80 18.80 1.89
CA THR A 217 -22.64 19.18 3.04
C THR A 217 -23.20 20.60 2.98
N ASP A 218 -22.64 21.45 2.13
CA ASP A 218 -22.93 22.89 2.10
C ASP A 218 -24.07 23.25 1.14
N THR A 219 -24.57 22.27 0.40
CA THR A 219 -25.66 22.41 -0.57
C THR A 219 -26.92 21.72 -0.05
N GLN A 220 -28.07 22.39 -0.14
CA GLN A 220 -29.34 21.71 0.05
C GLN A 220 -29.56 20.76 -1.13
N GLN A 221 -29.83 19.49 -0.82
CA GLN A 221 -30.09 18.46 -1.81
C GLN A 221 -31.39 17.74 -1.47
N TYR A 222 -31.91 16.98 -2.42
CA TYR A 222 -33.05 16.11 -2.20
C TYR A 222 -32.60 14.66 -2.30
N LEU A 223 -33.10 13.82 -1.39
CA LEU A 223 -32.77 12.40 -1.35
C LEU A 223 -34.05 11.58 -1.48
N ALA A 224 -34.03 10.54 -2.31
CA ALA A 224 -35.09 9.54 -2.34
C ALA A 224 -34.52 8.14 -2.17
N ILE A 225 -35.22 7.31 -1.39
CA ILE A 225 -35.04 5.86 -1.35
C ILE A 225 -36.16 5.25 -2.19
N ILE A 226 -35.79 4.37 -3.10
CA ILE A 226 -36.67 3.70 -4.04
C ILE A 226 -36.52 2.20 -3.84
N ASP A 227 -37.62 1.49 -3.80
CA ASP A 227 -37.63 0.03 -3.66
C ASP A 227 -38.61 -0.58 -4.68
N VAL A 228 -38.22 -1.71 -5.25
CA VAL A 228 -39.01 -2.44 -6.24
C VAL A 228 -40.09 -3.26 -5.55
N ASP A 229 -41.34 -2.94 -5.86
CA ASP A 229 -42.49 -3.60 -5.24
C ASP A 229 -42.54 -5.08 -5.60
N ASP A 230 -42.68 -5.94 -4.58
CA ASP A 230 -42.79 -7.39 -4.74
C ASP A 230 -41.66 -8.03 -5.55
N PHE A 231 -40.44 -7.47 -5.49
CA PHE A 231 -39.28 -7.98 -6.24
C PHE A 231 -38.97 -9.46 -5.97
N LYS A 232 -39.17 -9.92 -4.73
CA LYS A 232 -39.06 -11.34 -4.40
C LYS A 232 -40.03 -12.20 -5.22
N HIS A 233 -41.27 -11.74 -5.45
CA HIS A 233 -42.24 -12.45 -6.28
C HIS A 233 -41.75 -12.56 -7.74
N ILE A 234 -41.09 -11.52 -8.26
CA ILE A 234 -40.47 -11.55 -9.60
C ILE A 234 -39.39 -12.63 -9.64
N ASN A 235 -38.48 -12.65 -8.66
CA ASN A 235 -37.43 -13.67 -8.58
C ASN A 235 -37.99 -15.09 -8.44
N ASP A 236 -39.00 -15.27 -7.58
CA ASP A 236 -39.57 -16.58 -7.29
C ASP A 236 -40.34 -17.16 -8.51
N HIS A 237 -40.98 -16.30 -9.34
CA HIS A 237 -41.78 -16.74 -10.49
C HIS A 237 -41.01 -16.81 -11.80
N PHE A 238 -40.08 -15.88 -12.03
CA PHE A 238 -39.37 -15.73 -13.31
C PHE A 238 -37.88 -16.06 -13.23
N GLY A 239 -37.35 -16.27 -12.02
CA GLY A 239 -35.95 -16.60 -11.77
C GLY A 239 -35.06 -15.37 -11.61
N HIS A 240 -33.91 -15.56 -10.95
CA HIS A 240 -32.98 -14.48 -10.62
C HIS A 240 -32.44 -13.73 -11.84
N ASN A 241 -32.20 -14.40 -12.97
CA ASN A 241 -31.71 -13.73 -14.17
C ASN A 241 -32.70 -12.67 -14.68
N VAL A 242 -34.01 -12.95 -14.59
CA VAL A 242 -35.05 -12.00 -14.99
C VAL A 242 -35.16 -10.87 -13.98
N GLY A 243 -35.01 -11.15 -12.68
CA GLY A 243 -34.90 -10.11 -11.66
C GLY A 243 -33.71 -9.17 -11.91
N ASP A 244 -32.56 -9.74 -12.29
CA ASP A 244 -31.36 -8.99 -12.66
C ASP A 244 -31.60 -8.09 -13.89
N ASP A 245 -32.26 -8.60 -14.93
CA ASP A 245 -32.64 -7.82 -16.11
C ASP A 245 -33.59 -6.66 -15.75
N VAL A 246 -34.53 -6.87 -14.84
CA VAL A 246 -35.42 -5.82 -14.31
C VAL A 246 -34.62 -4.73 -13.61
N LEU A 247 -33.65 -5.09 -12.76
CA LEU A 247 -32.81 -4.12 -12.05
C LEU A 247 -31.91 -3.32 -13.01
N ILE A 248 -31.38 -3.96 -14.06
CA ILE A 248 -30.60 -3.28 -15.11
C ILE A 248 -31.47 -2.27 -15.86
N ALA A 249 -32.67 -2.68 -16.29
CA ALA A 249 -33.60 -1.80 -16.99
C ALA A 249 -34.05 -0.63 -16.09
N LEU A 250 -34.33 -0.90 -14.81
CA LEU A 250 -34.70 0.12 -13.85
C LEU A 250 -33.58 1.15 -13.63
N ALA A 251 -32.33 0.68 -13.53
CA ALA A 251 -31.17 1.54 -13.42
C ALA A 251 -31.03 2.50 -14.62
N ALA A 252 -31.25 2.00 -15.84
CA ALA A 252 -31.24 2.83 -17.04
C ALA A 252 -32.36 3.89 -17.03
N ILE A 253 -33.58 3.50 -16.66
CA ILE A 253 -34.72 4.44 -16.54
C ILE A 253 -34.41 5.54 -15.52
N MET A 254 -33.85 5.16 -14.36
CA MET A 254 -33.50 6.13 -13.32
C MET A 254 -32.42 7.10 -13.79
N GLN A 255 -31.35 6.60 -14.44
CA GLN A 255 -30.30 7.46 -14.99
C GLN A 255 -30.85 8.44 -16.03
N ASP A 256 -31.69 7.98 -16.95
CA ASP A 256 -32.29 8.83 -17.99
C ASP A 256 -33.22 9.90 -17.40
N CYS A 257 -33.88 9.64 -16.28
CA CYS A 257 -34.75 10.61 -15.63
C CYS A 257 -33.98 11.64 -14.80
N VAL A 258 -32.92 11.20 -14.12
CA VAL A 258 -32.13 12.06 -13.23
C VAL A 258 -31.16 12.94 -14.03
N GLY A 259 -30.54 12.40 -15.08
CA GLY A 259 -29.61 13.13 -15.94
C GLY A 259 -28.44 13.75 -15.17
N ASP A 260 -27.98 14.91 -15.63
CA ASP A 260 -26.83 15.64 -15.05
C ASP A 260 -27.14 16.39 -13.75
N LEU A 261 -28.42 16.43 -13.33
CA LEU A 261 -28.90 17.15 -12.15
C LEU A 261 -28.85 16.30 -10.87
N GLY A 262 -28.34 15.07 -10.94
CA GLY A 262 -28.24 14.23 -9.75
C GLY A 262 -27.42 12.97 -9.93
N LEU A 263 -27.49 12.12 -8.92
CA LEU A 263 -26.80 10.84 -8.84
C LEU A 263 -27.80 9.74 -8.52
N VAL A 264 -27.63 8.60 -9.18
CA VAL A 264 -28.36 7.37 -8.86
C VAL A 264 -27.35 6.31 -8.43
N GLY A 265 -27.68 5.62 -7.34
CA GLY A 265 -26.91 4.47 -6.90
C GLY A 265 -27.77 3.36 -6.34
N ARG A 266 -27.25 2.13 -6.41
CA ARG A 266 -27.86 0.96 -5.79
C ARG A 266 -27.43 0.87 -4.33
N TRP A 267 -28.41 0.93 -3.43
CA TRP A 267 -28.22 0.97 -1.99
C TRP A 267 -28.23 -0.41 -1.35
N GLY A 268 -29.06 -1.31 -1.88
CA GLY A 268 -29.27 -2.67 -1.39
C GLY A 268 -29.60 -3.64 -2.53
N GLY A 269 -30.25 -4.76 -2.20
CA GLY A 269 -30.63 -5.79 -3.17
C GLY A 269 -31.55 -5.22 -4.26
N GLU A 270 -32.73 -4.77 -3.88
CA GLU A 270 -33.71 -4.10 -4.76
C GLU A 270 -33.89 -2.60 -4.46
N GLU A 271 -33.03 -2.04 -3.60
CA GLU A 271 -33.12 -0.66 -3.13
C GLU A 271 -32.16 0.25 -3.91
N PHE A 272 -32.67 1.41 -4.31
CA PHE A 272 -31.94 2.47 -5.00
C PHE A 272 -32.04 3.77 -4.23
N VAL A 273 -31.03 4.62 -4.36
CA VAL A 273 -31.02 5.98 -3.81
C VAL A 273 -30.76 6.96 -4.94
N VAL A 274 -31.57 8.01 -4.96
CA VAL A 274 -31.39 9.18 -5.81
C VAL A 274 -30.99 10.34 -4.93
N ILE A 275 -29.93 11.04 -5.33
CA ILE A 275 -29.54 12.35 -4.77
C ILE A 275 -29.71 13.36 -5.89
N TYR A 276 -30.48 14.40 -5.67
CA TYR A 276 -30.88 15.34 -6.71
C TYR A 276 -30.65 16.78 -6.29
N ASP A 277 -29.96 17.52 -7.15
CA ASP A 277 -29.73 18.94 -7.00
C ASP A 277 -30.87 19.70 -7.68
N ALA A 278 -31.75 20.29 -6.88
CA ALA A 278 -32.86 21.13 -7.36
C ALA A 278 -32.91 22.45 -6.60
N SER A 279 -33.35 23.50 -7.28
CA SER A 279 -33.61 24.81 -6.66
C SER A 279 -34.90 24.80 -5.83
N GLU A 280 -35.87 23.97 -6.22
CA GLU A 280 -37.19 23.91 -5.60
C GLU A 280 -37.65 22.46 -5.37
N LEU A 281 -38.42 22.25 -4.29
CA LEU A 281 -39.05 20.97 -3.97
C LEU A 281 -39.99 20.50 -5.09
N SER A 282 -40.61 21.44 -5.81
CA SER A 282 -41.52 21.17 -6.94
C SER A 282 -40.83 20.42 -8.09
N GLU A 283 -39.53 20.62 -8.29
CA GLU A 283 -38.76 19.93 -9.31
C GLU A 283 -38.47 18.49 -8.91
N PHE A 284 -38.11 18.29 -7.64
CA PHE A 284 -37.85 16.98 -7.10
C PHE A 284 -39.12 16.12 -7.08
N THR A 285 -40.26 16.65 -6.64
CA THR A 285 -41.53 15.90 -6.66
C THR A 285 -41.98 15.55 -8.08
N ARG A 286 -41.74 16.42 -9.06
CA ARG A 286 -41.97 16.13 -10.48
C ARG A 286 -41.06 15.00 -10.98
N LEU A 287 -39.80 14.95 -10.56
CA LEU A 287 -38.91 13.83 -10.85
C LEU A 287 -39.45 12.52 -10.27
N LEU A 288 -39.89 12.51 -9.00
CA LEU A 288 -40.45 11.31 -8.36
C LEU A 288 -41.69 10.80 -9.10
N ALA A 289 -42.61 11.70 -9.46
CA ALA A 289 -43.79 11.37 -10.25
C ALA A 289 -43.40 10.81 -11.64
N THR A 290 -42.40 11.41 -12.29
CA THR A 290 -41.91 10.98 -13.60
C THR A 290 -41.27 9.59 -13.52
N LEU A 291 -40.45 9.34 -12.49
CA LEU A 291 -39.83 8.05 -12.23
C LEU A 291 -40.89 6.97 -12.03
N ASN A 292 -41.82 7.18 -11.08
CA ASN A 292 -42.89 6.23 -10.78
C ASN A 292 -43.73 5.93 -12.04
N HIS A 293 -44.12 6.96 -12.81
CA HIS A 293 -44.87 6.78 -14.04
C HIS A 293 -44.09 6.04 -15.14
N LYS A 294 -42.84 6.43 -15.42
CA LYS A 294 -42.03 5.81 -16.48
C LYS A 294 -41.72 4.34 -16.16
N VAL A 295 -41.45 4.01 -14.91
CA VAL A 295 -41.22 2.63 -14.50
C VAL A 295 -42.49 1.81 -14.68
N TYR A 296 -43.64 2.30 -14.20
CA TYR A 296 -44.90 1.58 -14.33
C TYR A 296 -45.33 1.36 -15.79
N GLN A 297 -45.01 2.30 -16.68
CA GLN A 297 -45.31 2.19 -18.12
C GLN A 297 -44.26 1.39 -18.91
N HIS A 298 -43.09 1.12 -18.33
CA HIS A 298 -42.03 0.41 -19.03
C HIS A 298 -42.38 -1.08 -19.17
N SER A 299 -42.21 -1.61 -20.38
CA SER A 299 -42.39 -3.04 -20.61
C SER A 299 -41.11 -3.79 -20.27
N PHE A 300 -41.10 -4.45 -19.11
CA PHE A 300 -40.01 -5.33 -18.67
C PHE A 300 -40.07 -6.73 -19.29
N GLY A 301 -40.95 -6.98 -20.28
CA GLY A 301 -41.16 -8.31 -20.85
C GLY A 301 -41.89 -9.28 -19.91
N LEU A 302 -42.46 -8.78 -18.81
CA LEU A 302 -43.24 -9.55 -17.84
C LEU A 302 -44.75 -9.45 -18.14
N THR A 303 -45.53 -10.41 -17.62
CA THR A 303 -46.99 -10.43 -17.76
C THR A 303 -47.70 -9.36 -16.92
N GLN A 304 -47.01 -8.78 -15.94
CA GLN A 304 -47.52 -7.73 -15.06
C GLN A 304 -46.54 -6.54 -15.05
N PRO A 305 -47.03 -5.31 -14.87
CA PRO A 305 -46.16 -4.15 -14.75
C PRO A 305 -45.30 -4.24 -13.47
N VAL A 306 -44.07 -3.74 -13.55
CA VAL A 306 -43.20 -3.55 -12.39
C VAL A 306 -43.53 -2.18 -11.80
N SER A 307 -43.78 -2.12 -10.50
CA SER A 307 -43.96 -0.85 -9.79
C SER A 307 -42.85 -0.60 -8.78
N ILE A 308 -42.69 0.67 -8.41
CA ILE A 308 -41.74 1.12 -7.40
C ILE A 308 -42.44 1.98 -6.36
N SER A 309 -42.03 1.81 -5.12
CA SER A 309 -42.40 2.69 -4.02
C SER A 309 -41.24 3.65 -3.73
N ILE A 310 -41.55 4.93 -3.48
CA ILE A 310 -40.52 5.97 -3.31
C ILE A 310 -40.77 6.80 -2.05
N GLY A 311 -39.78 6.91 -1.18
CA GLY A 311 -39.75 7.84 -0.06
C GLY A 311 -38.71 8.94 -0.28
N GLY A 312 -39.14 10.20 -0.32
CA GLY A 312 -38.29 11.36 -0.52
C GLY A 312 -38.09 12.20 0.74
N CYS A 313 -36.98 12.93 0.86
CA CYS A 313 -36.76 13.91 1.91
C CYS A 313 -35.86 15.07 1.44
N VAL A 314 -35.88 16.17 2.18
CA VAL A 314 -34.86 17.24 2.05
C VAL A 314 -33.62 16.85 2.85
N HIS A 315 -32.44 16.99 2.24
CA HIS A 315 -31.15 16.79 2.88
C HIS A 315 -30.44 18.13 3.06
N ILE A 316 -30.10 18.45 4.32
CA ILE A 316 -29.37 19.66 4.70
C ILE A 316 -28.29 19.28 5.71
N GLY A 317 -27.04 19.66 5.42
CA GLY A 317 -25.91 19.45 6.32
C GLY A 317 -25.34 18.03 6.26
N SER A 318 -24.57 17.65 7.27
CA SER A 318 -23.71 16.46 7.23
C SER A 318 -24.35 15.16 7.74
N ASP A 319 -25.51 15.21 8.40
CA ASP A 319 -26.17 14.01 8.94
C ASP A 319 -27.07 13.33 7.89
N TYR A 320 -26.44 12.77 6.86
CA TYR A 320 -27.14 12.02 5.82
C TYR A 320 -27.90 10.80 6.38
N LYS A 321 -27.50 10.27 7.55
CA LYS A 321 -28.18 9.14 8.20
C LYS A 321 -29.55 9.54 8.71
N ALA A 322 -29.71 10.77 9.22
CA ALA A 322 -31.03 11.29 9.57
C ALA A 322 -31.93 11.43 8.33
N SER A 323 -31.39 11.97 7.23
CA SER A 323 -32.13 12.09 5.97
C SER A 323 -32.55 10.72 5.41
N LEU A 324 -31.66 9.73 5.41
CA LEU A 324 -32.01 8.37 5.00
C LEU A 324 -33.12 7.76 5.86
N ARG A 325 -33.09 7.94 7.19
CA ARG A 325 -34.17 7.46 8.07
C ARG A 325 -35.50 8.15 7.77
N ALA A 326 -35.49 9.44 7.43
CA ALA A 326 -36.70 10.17 7.07
C ALA A 326 -37.29 9.69 5.74
N ALA A 327 -36.44 9.50 4.72
CA ALA A 327 -36.83 8.94 3.43
C ALA A 327 -37.36 7.49 3.57
N ASP A 328 -36.72 6.67 4.40
CA ASP A 328 -37.12 5.29 4.67
C ASP A 328 -38.50 5.21 5.35
N ALA A 329 -38.78 6.10 6.31
CA ALA A 329 -40.09 6.21 6.93
C ALA A 329 -41.18 6.58 5.90
N ALA A 330 -40.90 7.53 5.00
CA ALA A 330 -41.82 7.89 3.93
C ALA A 330 -42.04 6.74 2.93
N LEU A 331 -40.99 5.98 2.62
CA LEU A 331 -41.06 4.79 1.77
C LEU A 331 -41.94 3.70 2.41
N TYR A 332 -41.78 3.48 3.72
CA TYR A 332 -42.59 2.53 4.47
C TYR A 332 -44.08 2.88 4.40
N ASP A 333 -44.44 4.16 4.58
CA ASP A 333 -45.82 4.63 4.45
C ASP A 333 -46.41 4.37 3.07
N VAL A 334 -45.61 4.54 2.00
CA VAL A 334 -46.04 4.20 0.63
C VAL A 334 -46.31 2.70 0.49
N LYS A 335 -45.41 1.86 1.00
CA LYS A 335 -45.56 0.41 0.92
C LYS A 335 -46.81 -0.10 1.64
N VAL A 336 -47.18 0.53 2.75
CA VAL A 336 -48.39 0.17 3.51
C VAL A 336 -49.67 0.76 2.89
N SER A 337 -49.57 1.90 2.19
CA SER A 337 -50.74 2.58 1.58
C SER A 337 -51.18 2.04 0.23
N GLY A 338 -50.49 1.01 -0.31
CA GLY A 338 -50.89 0.33 -1.54
C GLY A 338 -49.78 0.21 -2.60
N LYS A 339 -48.56 0.67 -2.29
CA LYS A 339 -47.39 0.63 -3.19
C LYS A 339 -47.59 1.49 -4.46
N ASN A 340 -46.65 1.44 -5.39
CA ASN A 340 -46.70 2.18 -6.65
C ASN A 340 -47.02 3.68 -6.49
N ALA A 341 -46.40 4.33 -5.51
CA ALA A 341 -46.56 5.76 -5.28
C ALA A 341 -45.27 6.36 -4.75
N TYR A 342 -45.30 7.66 -4.50
CA TYR A 342 -44.21 8.39 -3.86
C TYR A 342 -44.75 9.24 -2.71
N LYS A 343 -43.92 9.50 -1.70
CA LYS A 343 -44.26 10.37 -0.58
C LYS A 343 -43.03 11.15 -0.11
N MET A 344 -43.22 12.41 0.28
CA MET A 344 -42.18 13.19 0.95
C MET A 344 -42.27 13.03 2.47
N ALA A 345 -41.13 12.97 3.15
CA ALA A 345 -41.06 12.97 4.59
C ALA A 345 -41.59 14.30 5.16
N GLY A 346 -42.51 14.22 6.11
CA GLY A 346 -43.16 15.39 6.73
C GLY A 346 -44.48 15.81 6.08
N GLU A 347 -44.90 15.15 4.99
CA GLU A 347 -46.27 15.12 4.50
C GLU A 347 -47.03 13.91 5.05
#